data_AF-A0A930AWK2-F1
#
_entry.id   AF-A0A930AWK2-F1
#
_cell.length_a   1.000
_cell.length_b   1.000
_cell.length_c   1.000
_cell.angle_alpha   90.00
_cell.angle_beta   90.00
_cell.angle_gamma   90.00
#
_symmetry.space_group_name_H-M   'P 1'
#
loop_
_entity.id
_entity.type
_entity.pdbx_description
1 polymer ?
#
loop_
_entity_poly.entity_id
_entity_poly.type
_entity_poly.pdbx_seq_one_letter_code
_entity_poly.pdbx_strand_id
1 'polypeptide(L)'
;MNKEMIDCALSYYDIKESWYYENCYACMNDICESVTLKRTFQELLDILYVDKTKKINHLWSMKTTEDLFHEPVHPYVTCIALLCGYQLHQRNMEEHHFDAVQQSIHKARMKEVLTKDIISRGLDSIRITQMIWGTYFINVRIVEVGRLQYEYVDQQTMRIHIPSDEKLEISKVLDSIHRANNVIKDYFKIN
;
A
#
# COMPACT_ATOMS: atom_id res chain seq x y z
N MET A 1 -17.82 1.65 4.21
CA MET A 1 -16.98 2.84 4.17
C MET A 1 -17.81 4.05 4.60
N ASN A 2 -17.26 4.90 5.46
CA ASN A 2 -17.89 6.14 5.93
C ASN A 2 -16.80 7.19 6.24
N LYS A 3 -17.22 8.42 6.56
CA LYS A 3 -16.30 9.53 6.84
C LYS A 3 -15.33 9.24 7.98
N GLU A 4 -15.83 8.69 9.09
CA GLU A 4 -15.02 8.33 10.26
C GLU A 4 -13.91 7.32 9.92
N MET A 5 -14.21 6.33 9.08
CA MET A 5 -13.20 5.38 8.61
C MET A 5 -12.10 6.07 7.80
N ILE A 6 -12.44 7.04 6.96
CA ILE A 6 -11.48 7.82 6.17
C ILE A 6 -10.62 8.68 7.10
N ASP A 7 -11.24 9.37 8.06
CA ASP A 7 -10.53 10.18 9.07
C ASP A 7 -9.51 9.35 9.84
N CYS A 8 -9.92 8.17 10.33
CA CYS A 8 -9.04 7.25 11.04
C CYS A 8 -7.88 6.76 10.17
N ALA A 9 -8.15 6.39 8.91
CA ALA A 9 -7.11 5.92 7.99
C ALA A 9 -6.08 7.02 7.66
N LEU A 10 -6.54 8.24 7.38
CA LEU A 10 -5.67 9.38 7.08
C LEU A 10 -4.84 9.77 8.31
N SER A 11 -5.45 9.80 9.49
CA SER A 11 -4.74 10.04 10.74
C SER A 11 -3.70 8.95 11.04
N TYR A 12 -4.01 7.69 10.73
CA TYR A 12 -3.11 6.56 10.95
C TYR A 12 -1.83 6.66 10.12
N TYR A 13 -1.93 7.20 8.90
CA TYR A 13 -0.82 7.44 7.99
C TYR A 13 -0.25 8.87 8.04
N ASP A 14 -0.67 9.68 9.01
CA ASP A 14 -0.21 11.06 9.19
C ASP A 14 -0.41 11.95 7.94
N ILE A 15 -1.52 11.78 7.22
CA ILE A 15 -1.93 12.67 6.12
C ILE A 15 -2.82 13.77 6.72
N LYS A 16 -2.51 15.04 6.46
CA LYS A 16 -3.12 16.20 7.16
C LYS A 16 -3.68 17.27 6.22
N GLU A 17 -3.40 17.13 4.94
CA GLU A 17 -3.72 18.09 3.90
C GLU A 17 -5.23 18.13 3.64
N SER A 18 -5.89 19.26 3.92
CA SER A 18 -7.36 19.37 3.80
C SER A 18 -7.88 19.03 2.40
N TRP A 19 -7.16 19.41 1.35
CA TRP A 19 -7.51 19.05 -0.04
C TRP A 19 -7.54 17.54 -0.26
N TYR A 20 -6.70 16.78 0.45
CA TYR A 20 -6.66 15.32 0.34
C TYR A 20 -7.92 14.72 0.98
N TYR A 21 -8.30 15.22 2.15
CA TYR A 21 -9.55 14.83 2.84
C TYR A 21 -10.78 15.11 1.96
N GLU A 22 -10.87 16.30 1.39
CA GLU A 22 -11.99 16.70 0.51
C GLU A 22 -12.14 15.77 -0.69
N ASN A 23 -11.04 15.44 -1.38
CA ASN A 23 -11.05 14.50 -2.49
C ASN A 23 -11.41 13.07 -2.07
N CYS A 24 -10.95 12.64 -0.89
CA CYS A 24 -11.35 11.35 -0.35
C CYS A 24 -12.85 11.28 -0.06
N TYR A 25 -13.43 12.35 0.50
CA TYR A 25 -14.87 12.40 0.78
C TYR A 25 -15.72 12.44 -0.47
N ALA A 26 -15.33 13.21 -1.49
CA ALA A 26 -15.99 13.24 -2.78
C ALA A 26 -16.00 11.83 -3.41
N CYS A 27 -14.83 11.20 -3.51
CA CYS A 27 -14.71 9.84 -4.04
C CYS A 27 -15.52 8.80 -3.25
N MET A 28 -15.51 8.89 -1.92
CA MET A 28 -16.31 8.03 -1.06
C MET A 28 -17.81 8.14 -1.37
N ASN A 29 -18.32 9.37 -1.54
CA ASN A 29 -19.72 9.59 -1.86
C ASN A 29 -20.07 8.99 -3.23
N ASP A 30 -19.24 9.21 -4.24
CA ASP A 30 -19.43 8.64 -5.58
C ASP A 30 -19.54 7.10 -5.54
N ILE A 31 -18.65 6.45 -4.78
CA ILE A 31 -18.67 4.99 -4.58
C ILE A 31 -19.93 4.56 -3.83
N CYS A 32 -20.36 5.30 -2.81
CA CYS A 32 -21.51 4.95 -1.98
C CYS A 32 -22.86 5.13 -2.70
N GLU A 33 -22.95 6.10 -3.62
CA GLU A 33 -24.18 6.43 -4.35
C GLU A 33 -24.41 5.55 -5.58
N SER A 34 -23.35 5.02 -6.19
CA SER A 34 -23.45 4.11 -7.34
C SER A 34 -23.40 2.64 -6.92
N VAL A 35 -24.49 1.90 -7.14
CA VAL A 35 -24.56 0.44 -6.88
C VAL A 35 -23.53 -0.33 -7.70
N THR A 36 -23.32 0.06 -8.96
CA THR A 36 -22.36 -0.58 -9.86
C THR A 36 -20.94 -0.35 -9.39
N LEU A 37 -20.56 0.90 -9.13
CA LEU A 37 -19.22 1.27 -8.68
C LEU A 37 -18.91 0.65 -7.32
N LYS A 38 -19.88 0.64 -6.40
CA LYS A 38 -19.73 -0.02 -5.10
C LYS A 38 -19.39 -1.50 -5.22
N ARG A 39 -20.02 -2.21 -6.17
CA ARG A 39 -19.76 -3.63 -6.42
C ARG A 39 -18.37 -3.85 -6.99
N THR A 40 -17.99 -3.14 -8.05
CA THR A 40 -16.66 -3.27 -8.67
C THR A 40 -15.55 -2.82 -7.72
N PHE A 41 -15.80 -1.81 -6.90
CA PHE A 41 -14.91 -1.40 -5.83
C PHE A 41 -14.74 -2.50 -4.76
N GLN A 42 -15.81 -3.17 -4.35
CA GLN A 42 -15.71 -4.31 -3.43
C GLN A 42 -14.92 -5.47 -4.05
N GLU A 43 -15.13 -5.78 -5.33
CA GLU A 43 -14.34 -6.80 -6.06
C GLU A 43 -12.85 -6.45 -6.07
N LEU A 44 -12.51 -5.16 -6.26
CA LEU A 44 -11.14 -4.69 -6.13
C LEU A 44 -10.59 -4.93 -4.72
N LEU A 45 -11.32 -4.54 -3.67
CA LEU A 45 -10.90 -4.77 -2.27
C LEU A 45 -10.67 -6.27 -1.99
N ASP A 46 -11.53 -7.14 -2.53
CA ASP A 46 -11.38 -8.59 -2.39
C ASP A 46 -10.09 -9.07 -3.07
N ILE A 47 -9.74 -8.54 -4.26
CA ILE A 47 -8.47 -8.84 -4.93
C ILE A 47 -7.27 -8.36 -4.11
N LEU A 48 -7.35 -7.17 -3.50
CA LEU A 48 -6.23 -6.58 -2.77
C LEU A 48 -5.98 -7.26 -1.41
N TYR A 49 -7.04 -7.71 -0.72
CA TYR A 49 -6.96 -8.06 0.70
C TYR A 49 -7.46 -9.46 1.07
N VAL A 50 -8.17 -10.15 0.18
CA VAL A 50 -8.77 -11.47 0.46
C VAL A 50 -8.23 -12.55 -0.47
N ASP A 51 -8.04 -12.23 -1.74
CA ASP A 51 -7.66 -13.19 -2.78
C ASP A 51 -6.24 -13.76 -2.58
N LYS A 52 -6.17 -15.09 -2.40
CA LYS A 52 -4.90 -15.83 -2.29
C LYS A 52 -4.44 -16.45 -3.62
N THR A 53 -5.17 -16.22 -4.70
CA THR A 53 -4.97 -16.86 -6.02
C THR A 53 -4.12 -16.02 -6.97
N LYS A 54 -3.42 -15.00 -6.44
CA LYS A 54 -2.53 -14.09 -7.18
C LYS A 54 -3.25 -13.23 -8.22
N LYS A 55 -4.57 -12.99 -8.10
CA LYS A 55 -5.30 -12.12 -9.04
C LYS A 55 -4.76 -10.69 -9.10
N ILE A 56 -4.12 -10.22 -8.03
CA ILE A 56 -3.41 -8.94 -7.99
C ILE A 56 -2.38 -8.80 -9.14
N ASN A 57 -1.87 -9.92 -9.67
CA ASN A 57 -0.96 -9.91 -10.80
C ASN A 57 -1.60 -9.36 -12.08
N HIS A 58 -2.91 -9.56 -12.27
CA HIS A 58 -3.63 -9.02 -13.43
C HIS A 58 -3.71 -7.49 -13.39
N LEU A 59 -3.77 -6.89 -12.19
CA LEU A 59 -3.85 -5.45 -12.02
C LEU A 59 -2.62 -4.72 -12.56
N TRP A 60 -1.45 -5.37 -12.63
CA TRP A 60 -0.24 -4.76 -13.20
C TRP A 60 -0.34 -4.45 -14.70
N SER A 61 -1.24 -5.12 -15.41
CA SER A 61 -1.48 -4.84 -16.84
C SER A 61 -2.43 -3.67 -17.09
N MET A 62 -3.13 -3.20 -16.06
CA MET A 62 -4.08 -2.10 -16.15
C MET A 62 -3.35 -0.76 -16.08
N LYS A 63 -3.75 0.19 -16.93
CA LYS A 63 -3.10 1.49 -17.07
C LYS A 63 -3.92 2.61 -16.43
N THR A 64 -5.24 2.54 -16.51
CA THR A 64 -6.13 3.59 -16.03
C THR A 64 -7.21 3.06 -15.10
N THR A 65 -7.85 3.96 -14.35
CA THR A 65 -8.99 3.62 -13.49
C THR A 65 -10.20 3.13 -14.30
N GLU A 66 -10.37 3.56 -15.53
CA GLU A 66 -11.38 3.04 -16.45
C GLU A 66 -11.11 1.56 -16.81
N ASP A 67 -9.84 1.13 -16.88
CA ASP A 67 -9.51 -0.29 -17.07
C ASP A 67 -9.96 -1.14 -15.86
N LEU A 68 -9.95 -0.56 -14.65
CA LEU A 68 -10.36 -1.22 -13.40
C LEU A 68 -11.89 -1.27 -13.24
N PHE A 69 -12.56 -0.17 -13.53
CA PHE A 69 -13.97 0.03 -13.15
C PHE A 69 -14.93 -0.05 -14.34
N HIS A 70 -14.42 -0.02 -15.57
CA HIS A 70 -15.20 -0.01 -16.82
C HIS A 70 -16.15 1.19 -16.97
N GLU A 71 -15.95 2.23 -16.16
CA GLU A 71 -16.65 3.50 -16.19
C GLU A 71 -15.71 4.63 -15.72
N PRO A 72 -15.95 5.90 -16.10
CA PRO A 72 -15.25 7.04 -15.51
C PRO A 72 -15.54 7.10 -14.00
N VAL A 73 -14.49 7.23 -13.21
CA VAL A 73 -14.58 7.27 -11.74
C VAL A 73 -13.74 8.41 -11.18
N HIS A 74 -14.02 8.79 -9.95
CA HIS A 74 -13.22 9.80 -9.25
C HIS A 74 -11.75 9.36 -9.17
N PRO A 75 -10.77 10.25 -9.46
CA PRO A 75 -9.34 9.89 -9.50
C PRO A 75 -8.83 9.21 -8.22
N TYR A 76 -9.36 9.59 -7.06
CA TYR A 76 -8.97 9.08 -5.73
C TYR A 76 -9.42 7.65 -5.43
N VAL A 77 -10.10 6.95 -6.35
CA VAL A 77 -10.58 5.59 -6.10
C VAL A 77 -9.45 4.63 -5.67
N THR A 78 -8.25 4.79 -6.23
CA THR A 78 -7.06 4.00 -5.87
C THR A 78 -6.54 4.35 -4.48
N CYS A 79 -6.58 5.63 -4.09
CA CYS A 79 -6.28 6.07 -2.73
C CYS A 79 -7.28 5.48 -1.73
N ILE A 80 -8.58 5.55 -2.04
CA ILE A 80 -9.65 5.02 -1.20
C ILE A 80 -9.51 3.50 -1.03
N ALA A 81 -9.14 2.77 -2.08
CA ALA A 81 -8.86 1.34 -2.00
C ALA A 81 -7.76 1.00 -0.97
N LEU A 82 -6.68 1.80 -0.92
CA LEU A 82 -5.62 1.65 0.08
C LEU A 82 -6.07 2.03 1.49
N LEU A 83 -6.78 3.15 1.64
CA LEU A 83 -7.24 3.63 2.94
C LEU A 83 -8.19 2.63 3.60
N CYS A 84 -9.04 1.94 2.83
CA CYS A 84 -9.89 0.85 3.34
C CYS A 84 -9.08 -0.31 3.99
N GLY A 85 -7.80 -0.47 3.65
CA GLY A 85 -6.94 -1.52 4.20
C GLY A 85 -6.23 -1.18 5.51
N TYR A 86 -6.41 0.02 6.09
CA TYR A 86 -5.58 0.44 7.25
C TYR A 86 -5.75 -0.43 8.50
N GLN A 87 -6.97 -0.89 8.80
CA GLN A 87 -7.22 -1.78 9.95
C GLN A 87 -6.60 -3.16 9.73
N LEU A 88 -6.62 -3.64 8.48
CA LEU A 88 -5.93 -4.88 8.12
C LEU A 88 -4.42 -4.71 8.27
N HIS A 89 -3.86 -3.59 7.83
CA HIS A 89 -2.44 -3.29 7.99
C HIS A 89 -2.01 -3.31 9.47
N GLN A 90 -2.79 -2.66 10.35
CA GLN A 90 -2.54 -2.70 11.79
C GLN A 90 -2.54 -4.14 12.32
N ARG A 91 -3.59 -4.92 12.03
CA ARG A 91 -3.68 -6.32 12.48
C ARG A 91 -2.54 -7.18 11.95
N ASN A 92 -2.19 -7.05 10.67
CA ASN A 92 -1.13 -7.83 10.07
C ASN A 92 0.22 -7.52 10.73
N MET A 93 0.52 -6.26 11.03
CA MET A 93 1.75 -5.90 11.74
C MET A 93 1.76 -6.47 13.17
N GLU A 94 0.62 -6.50 13.85
CA GLU A 94 0.47 -7.11 15.17
C GLU A 94 0.67 -8.64 15.13
N GLU A 95 0.03 -9.33 14.18
CA GLU A 95 0.10 -10.79 13.97
C GLU A 95 1.51 -11.26 13.56
N HIS A 96 2.24 -10.43 12.83
CA HIS A 96 3.64 -10.65 12.46
C HIS A 96 4.65 -10.12 13.50
N HIS A 97 4.18 -9.57 14.61
CA HIS A 97 5.01 -9.04 15.70
C HIS A 97 6.02 -7.98 15.26
N PHE A 98 5.63 -7.10 14.34
CA PHE A 98 6.48 -6.00 13.88
C PHE A 98 6.86 -5.11 15.05
N ASP A 99 8.16 -4.84 15.22
CA ASP A 99 8.63 -3.90 16.22
C ASP A 99 8.21 -2.45 15.89
N ALA A 100 8.38 -1.54 16.85
CA ALA A 100 8.00 -0.14 16.67
C ALA A 100 8.74 0.53 15.49
N VAL A 101 9.94 0.06 15.15
CA VAL A 101 10.73 0.61 14.04
C VAL A 101 10.11 0.19 12.71
N GLN A 102 9.82 -1.09 12.51
CA GLN A 102 9.15 -1.57 11.29
C GLN A 102 7.75 -0.98 11.14
N GLN A 103 6.99 -0.87 12.22
CA GLN A 103 5.67 -0.21 12.18
C GLN A 103 5.78 1.25 11.73
N SER A 104 6.78 1.99 12.22
CA SER A 104 7.02 3.37 11.82
C SER A 104 7.43 3.47 10.34
N ILE A 105 8.30 2.58 9.87
CA ILE A 105 8.71 2.53 8.46
C ILE A 105 7.49 2.25 7.57
N HIS A 106 6.67 1.27 7.91
CA HIS A 106 5.47 0.91 7.15
C HIS A 106 4.49 2.08 7.03
N LYS A 107 4.24 2.81 8.12
CA LYS A 107 3.38 4.00 8.10
C LYS A 107 3.97 5.11 7.22
N ALA A 108 5.28 5.36 7.32
CA ALA A 108 5.97 6.34 6.48
C ALA A 108 5.92 5.97 4.99
N ARG A 109 6.10 4.68 4.66
CA ARG A 109 5.99 4.19 3.27
C ARG A 109 4.56 4.25 2.75
N MET A 110 3.56 3.99 3.58
CA MET A 110 2.17 4.18 3.17
C MET A 110 1.83 5.65 2.92
N LYS A 111 2.33 6.58 3.75
CA LYS A 111 2.23 8.02 3.48
C LYS A 111 2.88 8.38 2.14
N GLU A 112 4.08 7.85 1.87
CA GLU A 112 4.77 8.06 0.59
C GLU A 112 3.96 7.52 -0.60
N VAL A 113 3.45 6.28 -0.51
CA VAL A 113 2.62 5.66 -1.54
C VAL A 113 1.39 6.51 -1.85
N LEU A 114 0.72 7.02 -0.82
CA LEU A 114 -0.50 7.81 -0.94
C LEU A 114 -0.27 9.23 -1.48
N THR A 115 0.94 9.77 -1.38
CA THR A 115 1.18 11.21 -1.64
C THR A 115 2.21 11.50 -2.73
N LYS A 116 3.19 10.64 -2.97
CA LYS A 116 4.34 10.95 -3.84
C LYS A 116 3.96 11.16 -5.30
N ASP A 117 3.04 10.34 -5.81
CA ASP A 117 2.53 10.50 -7.18
C ASP A 117 1.82 11.85 -7.36
N ILE A 118 1.09 12.31 -6.33
CA ILE A 118 0.34 13.57 -6.38
C ILE A 118 1.30 14.76 -6.21
N ILE A 119 2.04 14.78 -5.10
CA ILE A 119 2.86 15.93 -4.69
C ILE A 119 4.12 16.05 -5.54
N SER A 120 4.84 14.95 -5.78
CA SER A 120 6.14 15.00 -6.47
C SER A 120 6.02 14.89 -7.98
N ARG A 121 4.99 14.20 -8.49
CA ARG A 121 4.82 13.99 -9.95
C ARG A 121 3.70 14.84 -10.54
N GLY A 122 2.91 15.53 -9.73
CA GLY A 122 1.81 16.38 -10.19
C GLY A 122 0.65 15.60 -10.82
N LEU A 123 0.45 14.34 -10.43
CA LEU A 123 -0.69 13.53 -10.87
C LEU A 123 -1.92 13.85 -10.02
N ASP A 124 -3.12 13.65 -10.59
CA ASP A 124 -4.37 13.88 -9.85
C ASP A 124 -4.58 12.86 -8.71
N SER A 125 -3.97 11.68 -8.82
CA SER A 125 -4.08 10.59 -7.86
C SER A 125 -2.92 9.59 -8.02
N ILE A 126 -2.86 8.58 -7.15
CA ILE A 126 -1.89 7.50 -7.23
C ILE A 126 -2.21 6.55 -8.39
N ARG A 127 -1.16 6.14 -9.12
CA ARG A 127 -1.28 5.14 -10.19
C ARG A 127 -1.64 3.76 -9.63
N ILE A 128 -2.23 2.92 -10.46
CA ILE A 128 -2.55 1.51 -10.13
C ILE A 128 -1.31 0.76 -9.59
N THR A 129 -0.14 1.00 -10.18
CA THR A 129 1.10 0.38 -9.72
C THR A 129 1.51 0.82 -8.31
N GLN A 130 1.23 2.06 -7.92
CA GLN A 130 1.42 2.52 -6.54
C GLN A 130 0.37 1.93 -5.59
N MET A 131 -0.88 1.77 -6.03
CA MET A 131 -1.91 1.06 -5.26
C MET A 131 -1.47 -0.39 -4.98
N ILE A 132 -1.02 -1.14 -5.99
CA ILE A 132 -0.53 -2.52 -5.80
C ILE A 132 0.67 -2.53 -4.83
N TRP A 133 1.58 -1.56 -4.94
CA TRP A 133 2.70 -1.44 -4.02
C TRP A 133 2.27 -1.19 -2.57
N GLY A 134 1.31 -0.29 -2.35
CA GLY A 134 0.71 -0.05 -1.04
C GLY A 134 0.07 -1.31 -0.44
N THR A 135 -0.58 -2.11 -1.28
CA THR A 135 -1.15 -3.40 -0.86
C THR A 135 -0.10 -4.38 -0.35
N TYR A 136 1.15 -4.33 -0.83
CA TYR A 136 2.22 -5.18 -0.31
C TYR A 136 2.66 -4.78 1.10
N PHE A 137 2.67 -3.49 1.42
CA PHE A 137 2.88 -3.01 2.80
C PHE A 137 1.72 -3.39 3.71
N ILE A 138 0.48 -3.16 3.28
CA ILE A 138 -0.73 -3.49 4.06
C ILE A 138 -0.78 -4.99 4.41
N ASN A 139 -0.46 -5.84 3.45
CA ASN A 139 -0.38 -7.29 3.67
C ASN A 139 0.93 -7.75 4.32
N VAL A 140 1.79 -6.81 4.74
CA VAL A 140 3.05 -7.09 5.44
C VAL A 140 3.91 -8.09 4.66
N ARG A 141 3.87 -7.99 3.32
CA ARG A 141 4.69 -8.81 2.42
C ARG A 141 6.10 -8.27 2.28
N ILE A 142 6.34 -7.05 2.72
CA ILE A 142 7.62 -6.34 2.66
C ILE A 142 8.08 -6.04 4.08
N VAL A 143 9.40 -6.15 4.30
CA VAL A 143 10.11 -5.53 5.43
C VAL A 143 11.20 -4.63 4.88
N GLU A 144 11.53 -3.56 5.59
CA GLU A 144 12.61 -2.67 5.19
C GLU A 144 13.78 -2.77 6.16
N VAL A 145 14.95 -3.17 5.65
CA VAL A 145 16.16 -3.34 6.45
C VAL A 145 17.21 -2.39 5.91
N GLY A 146 17.43 -1.28 6.61
CA GLY A 146 18.35 -0.24 6.16
C GLY A 146 17.92 0.35 4.81
N ARG A 147 18.78 0.20 3.81
CA ARG A 147 18.61 0.76 2.46
C ARG A 147 17.70 -0.06 1.56
N LEU A 148 17.40 -1.31 1.91
CA LEU A 148 16.73 -2.28 1.05
C LEU A 148 15.39 -2.72 1.62
N GLN A 149 14.45 -3.01 0.72
CA GLN A 149 13.17 -3.62 1.02
C GLN A 149 13.18 -5.08 0.56
N TYR A 150 12.62 -5.97 1.38
CA TYR A 150 12.62 -7.41 1.15
C TYR A 150 11.18 -7.90 1.07
N GLU A 151 10.74 -8.31 -0.11
CA GLU A 151 9.42 -8.89 -0.34
C GLU A 151 9.48 -10.41 -0.23
N TYR A 152 8.69 -10.98 0.68
CA TYR A 152 8.46 -12.41 0.76
C TYR A 152 7.52 -12.87 -0.35
N VAL A 153 8.00 -13.81 -1.18
CA VAL A 153 7.24 -14.41 -2.27
C VAL A 153 6.86 -15.85 -1.91
N ASP A 154 7.86 -16.66 -1.52
CA ASP A 154 7.70 -18.03 -1.05
C ASP A 154 8.99 -18.50 -0.33
N GLN A 155 9.00 -19.74 0.15
CA GLN A 155 10.12 -20.32 0.91
C GLN A 155 11.47 -20.31 0.17
N GLN A 156 11.47 -20.21 -1.16
CA GLN A 156 12.68 -20.24 -1.98
C GLN A 156 13.01 -18.87 -2.59
N THR A 157 12.08 -17.91 -2.51
CA THR A 157 12.15 -16.67 -3.26
C THR A 157 11.92 -15.46 -2.37
N MET A 158 12.95 -14.64 -2.26
CA MET A 158 12.89 -13.27 -1.74
C MET A 158 13.21 -12.30 -2.86
N ARG A 159 12.40 -11.24 -3.01
CA ARG A 159 12.70 -10.13 -3.92
C ARG A 159 13.26 -8.97 -3.14
N ILE A 160 14.27 -8.31 -3.70
CA ILE A 160 14.89 -7.13 -3.12
C ILE A 160 14.47 -5.91 -3.94
N HIS A 161 13.97 -4.90 -3.25
CA HIS A 161 13.51 -3.65 -3.82
C HIS A 161 14.31 -2.48 -3.26
N ILE A 162 14.44 -1.43 -4.07
CA ILE A 162 15.25 -0.26 -3.75
C ILE A 162 14.32 0.96 -3.64
N PRO A 163 14.07 1.47 -2.43
CA PRO A 163 13.44 2.77 -2.22
C PRO A 163 14.15 3.88 -2.99
N SER A 164 13.40 4.87 -3.46
CA SER A 164 13.91 5.96 -4.32
C SER A 164 14.29 7.24 -3.56
N ASP A 165 14.31 7.18 -2.23
CA ASP A 165 14.47 8.31 -1.31
C ASP A 165 15.92 8.78 -1.12
N GLU A 166 16.90 7.90 -1.21
CA GLU A 166 18.31 8.26 -1.05
C GLU A 166 19.27 7.55 -2.03
N LYS A 167 20.55 7.94 -2.04
CA LYS A 167 21.57 7.28 -2.87
C LYS A 167 21.82 5.85 -2.40
N LEU A 168 22.22 4.98 -3.32
CA LEU A 168 22.65 3.61 -3.04
C LEU A 168 24.12 3.59 -2.61
N GLU A 169 24.38 3.99 -1.37
CA GLU A 169 25.72 3.89 -0.79
C GLU A 169 26.08 2.42 -0.52
N ILE A 170 27.25 1.99 -0.99
CA ILE A 170 27.71 0.59 -0.91
C ILE A 170 27.68 0.09 0.54
N SER A 171 28.16 0.90 1.50
CA SER A 171 28.16 0.57 2.93
C SER A 171 26.75 0.27 3.44
N LYS A 172 25.79 1.16 3.18
CA LYS A 172 24.39 0.98 3.59
C LYS A 172 23.76 -0.26 2.94
N VAL A 173 24.08 -0.55 1.68
CA VAL A 173 23.60 -1.75 0.98
C VAL A 173 24.15 -3.02 1.63
N LEU A 174 25.46 -3.07 1.91
CA LEU A 174 26.08 -4.22 2.57
C LEU A 174 25.52 -4.44 3.97
N ASP A 175 25.33 -3.37 4.75
CA ASP A 175 24.72 -3.43 6.09
C ASP A 175 23.28 -3.95 6.05
N SER A 176 22.53 -3.59 5.00
CA SER A 176 21.17 -4.06 4.78
C SER A 176 21.14 -5.57 4.54
N ILE A 177 21.99 -6.05 3.62
CA ILE A 177 22.12 -7.47 3.28
C ILE A 177 22.56 -8.28 4.51
N HIS A 178 23.54 -7.78 5.27
CA HIS A 178 24.06 -8.48 6.44
C HIS A 178 23.00 -8.67 7.54
N ARG A 179 22.17 -7.63 7.78
CA ARG A 179 21.10 -7.68 8.79
C ARG A 179 19.84 -8.40 8.33
N ALA A 180 19.61 -8.48 7.02
CA ALA A 180 18.36 -8.97 6.47
C ALA A 180 18.04 -10.41 6.88
N ASN A 181 19.03 -11.29 7.00
CA ASN A 181 18.78 -12.69 7.31
C ASN A 181 18.00 -12.88 8.62
N ASN A 182 18.41 -12.20 9.69
CA ASN A 182 17.73 -12.30 10.98
C ASN A 182 16.32 -11.70 10.89
N VAL A 183 16.20 -10.50 10.32
CA VAL A 183 14.92 -9.78 10.20
C VAL A 183 13.89 -10.56 9.38
N ILE A 184 14.31 -11.13 8.25
CA ILE A 184 13.45 -11.94 7.36
C ILE A 184 12.97 -13.20 8.09
N LYS A 185 13.86 -13.89 8.81
CA LYS A 185 13.51 -15.09 9.58
C LYS A 185 12.51 -14.77 10.69
N ASP A 186 12.73 -13.69 11.42
CA ASP A 186 11.88 -13.29 12.53
C ASP A 186 10.46 -12.92 12.05
N TYR A 187 10.34 -12.12 10.99
CA TYR A 187 9.04 -11.60 10.53
C TYR A 187 8.27 -12.54 9.60
N PHE A 188 8.96 -13.31 8.76
CA PHE A 188 8.30 -14.24 7.83
C PHE A 188 8.29 -15.69 8.32
N LYS A 189 8.85 -15.97 9.50
CA LYS A 189 8.88 -17.31 10.12
C LYS A 189 9.49 -18.36 9.19
N ILE A 190 10.56 -17.97 8.48
CA ILE A 190 11.31 -18.82 7.56
C ILE A 190 12.43 -19.50 8.36
N ASN A 191 12.51 -20.83 8.28
CA ASN A 191 13.54 -21.63 8.95
C ASN A 191 14.82 -21.70 8.11
#